data_AF-J9YX66-F1
#
_entry.id   AF-J9YX66-F1
#
_cell.length_a   1.000
_cell.length_b   1.000
_cell.length_c   1.000
_cell.angle_alpha   90.00
_cell.angle_beta   90.00
_cell.angle_gamma   90.00
#
_symmetry.space_group_name_H-M   'P 1'
#
loop_
_entity.id
_entity.type
_entity.pdbx_description
1 polymer ?
#
loop_
_entity_poly.entity_id
_entity_poly.type
_entity_poly.pdbx_seq_one_letter_code
_entity_poly.pdbx_strand_id
1 'polypeptide(L)'
;MKEKFTKFFYIAAGLSLGGMTLLLGESFQFNKDQFFGDLLGVLTAVWYGSYIITISQLRKKYNTTSIMFISGVITSIILIIVSIIFEQQLIPQTINSIIVLFLLAFVCQFLGQAFIAYALAYLPASTSSLTLLIQPIAATILGYLFFQEKLNSIQFFGCILILIGIYIARAKNK
;
A
#
# COMPACT_ATOMS: atom_id res chain seq x y z
N MET A 1 -0.67 9.79 -22.59
CA MET A 1 -0.07 8.55 -22.06
C MET A 1 -0.28 7.43 -23.08
N LYS A 2 0.79 6.79 -23.57
CA LYS A 2 0.70 5.49 -24.26
C LYS A 2 1.79 4.61 -23.67
N GLU A 3 1.63 4.20 -22.40
CA GLU A 3 2.37 3.03 -21.94
C GLU A 3 1.82 1.85 -22.73
N LYS A 4 2.66 1.27 -23.58
CA LYS A 4 2.28 0.07 -24.33
C LYS A 4 2.30 -1.08 -23.33
N PHE A 5 1.12 -1.44 -22.82
CA PHE A 5 0.96 -2.63 -21.99
C PHE A 5 1.33 -3.86 -22.82
N THR A 6 2.52 -4.39 -22.58
CA THR A 6 2.98 -5.62 -23.22
C THR A 6 2.15 -6.79 -22.67
N LYS A 7 1.89 -7.83 -23.48
CA LYS A 7 1.20 -9.07 -23.05
C LYS A 7 1.75 -9.66 -21.74
N PHE A 8 3.04 -9.48 -21.48
CA PHE A 8 3.72 -9.89 -20.25
C PHE A 8 3.28 -9.13 -18.99
N PHE A 9 2.87 -7.86 -19.12
CA PHE A 9 2.34 -7.09 -18.00
C PHE A 9 1.03 -7.69 -17.49
N TYR A 10 0.16 -8.12 -18.40
CA TYR A 10 -1.10 -8.78 -18.02
C TYR A 10 -0.86 -10.12 -17.34
N ILE A 11 0.15 -10.89 -17.77
CA ILE A 11 0.54 -12.15 -17.11
C ILE A 11 1.07 -11.86 -15.71
N ALA A 12 1.97 -10.87 -15.56
CA ALA A 12 2.50 -10.46 -14.27
C ALA A 12 1.40 -9.98 -13.32
N ALA A 13 0.49 -9.14 -13.81
CA ALA A 13 -0.66 -8.67 -13.03
C ALA A 13 -1.57 -9.83 -12.62
N GLY A 14 -1.87 -10.76 -13.51
CA GLY A 14 -2.66 -11.95 -13.20
C GLY A 14 -2.02 -12.83 -12.12
N LEU A 15 -0.71 -13.09 -12.23
CA LEU A 15 0.03 -13.86 -11.23
C LEU A 15 0.07 -13.16 -9.88
N SER A 16 0.35 -11.85 -9.85
CA SER A 16 0.42 -11.10 -8.60
C SER A 16 -0.96 -10.94 -7.95
N LEU A 17 -2.03 -10.74 -8.71
CA LEU A 17 -3.39 -10.71 -8.18
C LEU A 17 -3.82 -12.07 -7.65
N GLY A 18 -3.55 -13.16 -8.38
CA GLY A 18 -3.82 -14.52 -7.90
C GLY A 18 -3.00 -14.90 -6.66
N GLY A 19 -1.75 -14.44 -6.57
CA GLY A 19 -0.96 -14.61 -5.35
C GLY A 19 -1.52 -13.81 -4.17
N MET A 20 -2.02 -12.60 -4.41
CA MET A 20 -2.65 -11.75 -3.40
C MET A 20 -3.95 -12.35 -2.87
N THR A 21 -4.77 -12.96 -3.73
CA THR A 21 -6.00 -13.65 -3.29
C THR A 21 -5.70 -14.89 -2.46
N LEU A 22 -4.61 -15.61 -2.74
CA LEU A 22 -4.18 -16.74 -1.91
C LEU A 22 -3.60 -16.29 -0.57
N LEU A 23 -2.87 -15.17 -0.56
CA LEU A 23 -2.31 -14.58 0.67
C LEU A 23 -3.43 -14.11 1.61
N LEU A 24 -4.46 -13.43 1.07
CA LEU A 24 -5.60 -12.94 1.83
C LEU A 24 -6.76 -13.96 1.96
N GLY A 25 -6.65 -15.11 1.30
CA GLY A 25 -7.73 -16.06 1.07
C GLY A 25 -8.44 -16.55 2.34
N GLU A 26 -7.67 -16.74 3.41
CA GLU A 26 -8.22 -17.21 4.69
C GLU A 26 -8.95 -16.13 5.48
N SER A 27 -8.71 -14.85 5.17
CA SER A 27 -9.39 -13.71 5.79
C SER A 27 -10.71 -13.37 5.10
N PHE A 28 -11.04 -13.97 3.95
CA PHE A 28 -12.31 -13.76 3.25
C PHE A 28 -13.45 -14.50 3.95
N GLN A 29 -14.02 -13.87 4.98
CA GLN A 29 -15.30 -14.28 5.52
C GLN A 29 -16.41 -13.53 4.79
N PHE A 30 -17.08 -14.20 3.85
CA PHE A 30 -18.27 -13.64 3.18
C PHE A 30 -19.44 -13.58 4.17
N ASN A 31 -19.42 -12.58 5.05
CA ASN A 31 -20.53 -12.27 5.93
C ASN A 31 -21.25 -11.02 5.42
N LYS A 32 -22.59 -11.04 5.42
CA LYS A 32 -23.41 -9.90 4.95
C LYS A 32 -23.14 -8.63 5.76
N ASP A 33 -22.74 -8.77 7.02
CA ASP A 33 -22.42 -7.65 7.91
C ASP A 33 -21.17 -6.87 7.48
N GLN A 34 -20.28 -7.48 6.67
CA GLN A 34 -19.03 -6.86 6.22
C GLN A 34 -19.12 -6.23 4.83
N PHE A 35 -20.26 -6.35 4.13
CA PHE A 35 -20.44 -5.86 2.76
C PHE A 35 -20.17 -4.36 2.62
N PHE A 36 -20.55 -3.56 3.61
CA PHE A 36 -20.26 -2.13 3.62
C PHE A 36 -18.75 -1.85 3.74
N GLY A 37 -18.04 -2.64 4.53
CA GLY A 37 -16.58 -2.59 4.64
C GLY A 37 -15.89 -2.98 3.33
N ASP A 38 -16.36 -4.01 2.66
CA ASP A 38 -15.84 -4.43 1.35
C ASP A 38 -16.00 -3.33 0.29
N LEU A 39 -17.18 -2.68 0.26
CA LEU A 39 -17.43 -1.56 -0.65
C LEU A 39 -16.50 -0.38 -0.38
N LEU A 40 -16.30 -0.03 0.89
CA LEU A 40 -15.33 1.00 1.29
C LEU A 40 -13.90 0.60 0.92
N GLY A 41 -13.53 -0.68 1.05
CA GLY A 41 -12.22 -1.20 0.64
C GLY A 41 -11.96 -1.02 -0.86
N VAL A 42 -12.95 -1.36 -1.69
CA VAL A 42 -12.89 -1.14 -3.15
C VAL A 42 -12.77 0.35 -3.47
N LEU A 43 -13.56 1.19 -2.80
CA LEU A 43 -13.48 2.63 -2.98
C LEU A 43 -12.09 3.17 -2.61
N THR A 44 -11.53 2.75 -1.48
CA THR A 44 -10.16 3.10 -1.06
C THR A 44 -9.13 2.63 -2.10
N ALA A 45 -9.27 1.45 -2.69
CA ALA A 45 -8.37 0.98 -3.74
C ALA A 45 -8.39 1.88 -4.99
N VAL A 46 -9.58 2.35 -5.41
CA VAL A 46 -9.73 3.29 -6.54
C VAL A 46 -9.07 4.64 -6.23
N TRP A 47 -9.31 5.19 -5.03
CA TRP A 47 -8.69 6.43 -4.58
C TRP A 47 -7.17 6.30 -4.48
N TYR A 48 -6.67 5.21 -3.93
CA TYR A 48 -5.23 4.96 -3.79
C TYR A 48 -4.54 4.79 -5.14
N GLY A 49 -5.15 4.06 -6.08
CA GLY A 49 -4.64 3.97 -7.45
C GLY A 49 -4.58 5.35 -8.13
N SER A 50 -5.64 6.15 -7.96
CA SER A 50 -5.69 7.53 -8.49
C SER A 50 -4.62 8.43 -7.86
N TYR A 51 -4.37 8.28 -6.55
CA TYR A 51 -3.29 8.97 -5.83
C TYR A 51 -1.92 8.62 -6.40
N ILE A 52 -1.59 7.33 -6.60
CA ILE A 52 -0.31 6.90 -7.18
C ILE A 52 -0.10 7.51 -8.57
N ILE A 53 -1.14 7.47 -9.42
CA ILE A 53 -1.07 8.06 -10.77
C ILE A 53 -0.81 9.57 -10.68
N THR A 54 -1.49 10.26 -9.77
CA THR A 54 -1.36 11.71 -9.59
C THR A 54 0.04 12.08 -9.09
N ILE A 55 0.57 11.37 -8.10
CA ILE A 55 1.94 11.56 -7.58
C ILE A 55 2.98 11.29 -8.67
N SER A 56 2.83 10.20 -9.44
CA SER A 56 3.73 9.87 -10.54
C SER A 56 3.77 10.96 -11.62
N GLN A 57 2.65 11.64 -11.88
CA GLN A 57 2.60 12.77 -12.80
C GLN A 57 3.19 14.06 -12.21
N LEU A 58 2.82 14.41 -10.98
CA LEU A 58 3.32 15.60 -10.29
C LEU A 58 4.84 15.57 -10.13
N ARG A 59 5.41 14.39 -9.86
CA ARG A 59 6.85 14.19 -9.67
C ARG A 59 7.69 14.48 -10.93
N LYS A 60 7.06 14.52 -12.12
CA LYS A 60 7.74 14.93 -13.37
C LYS A 60 8.02 16.43 -13.43
N LYS A 61 7.30 17.24 -12.64
CA LYS A 61 7.38 18.72 -12.65
C LYS A 61 7.83 19.30 -11.31
N TYR A 62 7.57 18.61 -10.20
CA TYR A 62 7.82 19.11 -8.86
C TYR A 62 8.67 18.14 -8.04
N ASN A 63 9.39 18.68 -7.06
CA ASN A 63 10.19 17.87 -6.15
C ASN A 63 9.31 17.04 -5.21
N THR A 64 9.74 15.82 -4.92
CA THR A 64 9.07 14.83 -4.07
C THR A 64 8.67 15.42 -2.71
N THR A 65 9.60 16.15 -2.09
CA THR A 65 9.41 16.75 -0.76
C THR A 65 8.26 17.75 -0.74
N SER A 66 8.14 18.59 -1.77
CA SER A 66 7.08 19.60 -1.85
C SER A 66 5.70 18.95 -2.03
N ILE A 67 5.62 17.91 -2.89
CA ILE A 67 4.38 17.16 -3.11
C ILE A 67 3.93 16.47 -1.81
N MET A 68 4.87 15.81 -1.12
CA MET A 68 4.58 15.12 0.14
C MET A 68 4.23 16.08 1.26
N PHE A 69 4.88 17.24 1.35
CA PHE A 69 4.58 18.25 2.36
C PHE A 69 3.18 18.81 2.18
N ILE A 70 2.82 19.24 0.96
CA ILE A 70 1.49 19.80 0.68
C ILE A 70 0.40 18.77 0.90
N SER A 71 0.57 17.55 0.35
CA SER A 71 -0.40 16.47 0.55
C SER A 71 -0.52 16.07 2.01
N GLY A 72 0.60 16.03 2.76
CA GLY A 72 0.62 15.74 4.19
C GLY A 72 -0.10 16.79 5.03
N VAL A 73 0.11 18.08 4.76
CA VAL A 73 -0.58 19.18 5.45
C VAL A 73 -2.08 19.13 5.19
N ILE A 74 -2.50 19.00 3.93
CA ILE A 74 -3.92 18.90 3.57
C ILE A 74 -4.56 17.68 4.24
N THR A 75 -3.90 16.52 4.17
CA THR A 75 -4.40 15.28 4.77
C THR A 75 -4.49 15.40 6.30
N SER A 76 -3.52 16.06 6.94
CA SER A 76 -3.52 16.31 8.39
C SER A 76 -4.70 17.18 8.81
N ILE A 77 -4.98 18.28 8.09
CA ILE A 77 -6.13 19.15 8.37
C ILE A 77 -7.45 18.37 8.23
N ILE A 78 -7.60 17.59 7.15
CA ILE A 78 -8.80 16.78 6.93
C ILE A 78 -8.94 15.73 8.03
N LEU A 79 -7.86 15.02 8.38
CA LEU A 79 -7.87 14.01 9.44
C LEU A 79 -8.23 14.61 10.79
N ILE A 80 -7.73 15.80 11.14
CA ILE A 80 -8.10 16.47 12.39
C ILE A 80 -9.62 16.73 12.43
N ILE A 81 -10.20 17.24 11.33
CA ILE A 81 -11.65 17.49 11.25
C ILE A 81 -12.43 16.18 11.41
N VAL A 82 -12.01 15.12 10.70
CA VAL A 82 -12.65 13.80 10.78
C VAL A 82 -12.53 13.22 12.20
N SER A 83 -11.35 13.30 12.81
CA SER A 83 -11.12 12.80 14.16
C SER A 83 -12.01 13.50 15.19
N ILE A 84 -12.24 14.82 15.07
CA ILE A 84 -13.14 15.55 15.99
C ILE A 84 -14.58 15.02 15.91
N ILE A 85 -15.01 14.55 14.74
CA ILE A 85 -16.39 14.07 14.51
C ILE A 85 -16.55 12.62 14.99
N PHE A 86 -15.54 11.77 14.77
CA PHE A 86 -15.65 10.32 14.97
C PHE A 86 -15.00 9.79 16.25
N GLU A 87 -14.00 10.48 16.79
CA GLU A 87 -13.24 10.03 17.95
C GLU A 87 -13.62 10.82 19.22
N GLN A 88 -13.88 10.10 20.31
CA GLN A 88 -14.15 10.74 21.61
C GLN A 88 -12.88 11.22 22.32
N GLN A 89 -11.73 10.65 21.99
CA GLN A 89 -10.44 10.94 22.63
C GLN A 89 -9.36 11.21 21.59
N LEU A 90 -9.02 12.48 21.41
CA LEU A 90 -8.05 12.93 20.41
C LEU A 90 -6.59 12.86 20.89
N ILE A 91 -6.38 13.03 22.20
CA ILE A 91 -5.06 13.16 22.79
C ILE A 91 -4.75 11.90 23.59
N PRO A 92 -3.62 11.21 23.30
CA PRO A 92 -3.21 10.05 24.07
C PRO A 92 -2.90 10.46 25.51
N GLN A 93 -3.41 9.70 26.48
CA GLN A 93 -3.23 10.03 27.90
C GLN A 93 -1.93 9.49 28.51
N THR A 94 -1.15 8.71 27.75
CA THR A 94 0.08 8.07 28.24
C THR A 94 1.27 8.41 27.35
N ILE A 95 2.42 8.66 27.99
CA ILE A 95 3.70 8.93 27.30
C ILE A 95 4.06 7.81 26.32
N ASN A 96 3.81 6.55 26.68
CA ASN A 96 4.05 5.40 25.80
C ASN A 96 3.25 5.53 24.49
N SER A 97 1.96 5.85 24.56
CA SER A 97 1.12 6.06 23.38
C SER A 97 1.60 7.21 22.50
N ILE A 98 2.10 8.30 23.11
CA ILE A 98 2.69 9.43 22.37
C ILE A 98 3.96 8.98 21.62
N ILE A 99 4.83 8.22 22.28
CA ILE A 99 6.07 7.70 21.66
C ILE A 99 5.73 6.75 20.50
N VAL A 100 4.77 5.83 20.69
CA VAL A 100 4.34 4.90 19.64
C VAL A 100 3.74 5.65 18.44
N LEU A 101 2.88 6.65 18.68
CA LEU A 101 2.31 7.46 17.60
C LEU A 101 3.38 8.28 16.87
N PHE A 102 4.36 8.83 17.60
CA PHE A 102 5.46 9.54 17.00
C PHE A 102 6.32 8.62 16.12
N LEU A 103 6.63 7.42 16.60
CA LEU A 103 7.36 6.41 15.81
C LEU A 103 6.57 6.00 14.57
N LEU A 104 5.25 5.80 14.69
CA LEU A 104 4.39 5.46 13.55
C LEU A 104 4.36 6.59 12.52
N ALA A 105 4.18 7.83 12.95
CA ALA A 105 4.14 9.00 12.08
C ALA A 105 5.50 9.25 11.40
N PHE A 106 6.60 9.08 12.10
CA PHE A 106 7.92 9.35 11.55
C PHE A 106 8.44 8.20 10.69
N VAL A 107 8.40 6.96 11.21
CA VAL A 107 8.97 5.80 10.53
C VAL A 107 8.04 5.27 9.45
N CYS A 108 6.79 4.96 9.78
CA CYS A 108 5.88 4.35 8.82
C CYS A 108 5.37 5.38 7.81
N GLN A 109 4.95 6.55 8.28
CA GLN A 109 4.38 7.56 7.39
C GLN A 109 5.45 8.39 6.69
N PHE A 110 6.33 9.10 7.40
CA PHE A 110 7.30 9.99 6.73
C PHE A 110 8.36 9.21 5.94
N LEU A 111 9.12 8.31 6.57
CA LEU A 111 10.15 7.53 5.87
C LEU A 111 9.55 6.55 4.85
N GLY A 112 8.49 5.83 5.22
CA GLY A 112 7.83 4.88 4.31
C GLY A 112 7.27 5.55 3.05
N GLN A 113 6.53 6.66 3.19
CA GLN A 113 6.03 7.40 2.04
C GLN A 113 7.16 8.05 1.24
N ALA A 114 8.25 8.49 1.89
CA ALA A 114 9.39 9.06 1.18
C ALA A 114 10.06 8.01 0.27
N PHE A 115 10.20 6.76 0.72
CA PHE A 115 10.71 5.67 -0.11
C PHE A 115 9.76 5.29 -1.24
N ILE A 116 8.44 5.21 -1.00
CA ILE A 116 7.46 4.96 -2.07
C ILE A 116 7.51 6.07 -3.11
N ALA A 117 7.44 7.31 -2.65
CA ALA A 117 7.50 8.48 -3.52
C ALA A 117 8.80 8.48 -4.29
N TYR A 118 9.94 8.16 -3.65
CA TYR A 118 11.27 8.00 -4.26
C TYR A 118 11.32 6.89 -5.31
N ALA A 119 10.72 5.73 -5.07
CA ALA A 119 10.64 4.65 -6.06
C ALA A 119 9.83 5.08 -7.31
N LEU A 120 8.77 5.88 -7.13
CA LEU A 120 7.84 6.29 -8.19
C LEU A 120 8.41 7.26 -9.26
N ALA A 121 9.60 7.86 -9.09
CA ALA A 121 10.24 8.65 -10.17
C ALA A 121 11.13 7.80 -11.06
N TYR A 122 11.66 6.69 -10.54
CA TYR A 122 12.57 5.84 -11.29
C TYR A 122 11.83 4.69 -11.98
N LEU A 123 10.55 4.50 -11.70
CA LEU A 123 9.74 3.39 -12.20
C LEU A 123 8.45 3.90 -12.88
N PRO A 124 8.02 3.28 -13.99
CA PRO A 124 6.70 3.50 -14.56
C PRO A 124 5.61 3.13 -13.55
N ALA A 125 4.50 3.88 -13.53
CA ALA A 125 3.41 3.70 -12.55
C ALA A 125 2.85 2.27 -12.54
N SER A 126 2.81 1.63 -13.72
CA SER A 126 2.41 0.23 -13.91
C SER A 126 3.32 -0.77 -13.21
N THR A 127 4.64 -0.57 -13.23
CA THR A 127 5.61 -1.45 -12.54
C THR A 127 5.70 -1.12 -11.06
N SER A 128 5.53 0.14 -10.69
CA SER A 128 5.51 0.56 -9.30
C SER A 128 4.35 -0.05 -8.53
N SER A 129 3.14 -0.09 -9.11
CA SER A 129 1.97 -0.67 -8.43
C SER A 129 2.15 -2.15 -8.10
N LEU A 130 2.73 -2.94 -9.02
CA LEU A 130 3.07 -4.34 -8.75
C LEU A 130 4.19 -4.46 -7.70
N THR A 131 5.17 -3.56 -7.72
CA THR A 131 6.26 -3.55 -6.73
C THR A 131 5.73 -3.23 -5.32
N LEU A 132 4.65 -2.45 -5.20
CA LEU A 132 4.01 -2.19 -3.92
C LEU A 132 3.38 -3.44 -3.29
N LEU A 133 3.11 -4.50 -4.08
CA LEU A 133 2.68 -5.80 -3.54
C LEU A 133 3.79 -6.52 -2.75
N ILE A 134 5.03 -5.99 -2.73
CA ILE A 134 6.04 -6.41 -1.75
C ILE A 134 5.62 -6.04 -0.33
N GLN A 135 4.86 -4.96 -0.14
CA GLN A 135 4.41 -4.51 1.18
C GLN A 135 3.59 -5.58 1.92
N PRO A 136 2.54 -6.20 1.34
CA PRO A 136 1.83 -7.27 2.03
C PRO A 136 2.72 -8.50 2.29
N ILE A 137 3.64 -8.86 1.38
CA ILE A 137 4.61 -9.94 1.65
C ILE A 137 5.48 -9.62 2.86
N ALA A 138 6.02 -8.40 2.92
CA ALA A 138 6.84 -7.95 4.03
C ALA A 138 6.05 -7.92 5.33
N ALA A 139 4.80 -7.44 5.30
CA ALA A 139 3.90 -7.46 6.45
C ALA A 139 3.64 -8.89 6.95
N THR A 140 3.38 -9.83 6.05
CA THR A 140 3.19 -11.26 6.37
C THR A 140 4.43 -11.90 7.00
N ILE A 141 5.63 -11.62 6.47
CA ILE A 141 6.89 -12.13 7.04
C ILE A 141 7.16 -11.51 8.42
N LEU A 142 6.95 -10.20 8.56
CA LEU A 142 7.12 -9.52 9.84
C LEU A 142 6.09 -9.98 10.87
N GLY A 143 4.84 -10.23 10.46
CA GLY A 143 3.78 -10.84 11.27
C GLY A 143 4.21 -12.18 11.86
N TYR A 144 4.75 -13.06 11.00
CA TYR A 144 5.31 -14.33 11.44
C TYR A 144 6.47 -14.17 12.43
N LEU A 145 7.43 -13.27 12.16
CA LEU A 145 8.64 -13.13 12.98
C LEU A 145 8.39 -12.46 14.33
N PHE A 146 7.60 -11.39 14.36
CA PHE A 146 7.41 -10.55 15.55
C PHE A 146 6.15 -10.90 16.33
N PHE A 147 5.08 -11.31 15.64
CA PHE A 147 3.76 -11.58 16.25
C PHE A 147 3.45 -13.08 16.34
N GLN A 148 4.37 -13.95 15.88
CA GLN A 148 4.21 -15.41 15.85
C GLN A 148 2.92 -15.86 15.15
N GLU A 149 2.45 -15.08 14.17
CA GLU A 149 1.31 -15.45 13.34
C GLU A 149 1.63 -16.73 12.56
N LYS A 150 0.68 -17.66 12.46
CA LYS A 150 0.90 -18.91 11.72
C LYS A 150 0.82 -18.63 10.22
N LEU A 151 1.92 -18.84 9.52
CA LEU A 151 1.93 -18.84 8.05
C LEU A 151 1.42 -20.18 7.53
N ASN A 152 0.26 -20.15 6.87
CA ASN A 152 -0.23 -21.32 6.17
C ASN A 152 0.58 -21.56 4.88
N SER A 153 0.71 -22.81 4.45
CA SER A 153 1.34 -23.18 3.18
C SER A 153 0.72 -22.43 1.99
N ILE A 154 -0.59 -22.17 2.02
CA ILE A 154 -1.30 -21.40 0.98
C ILE A 154 -0.79 -19.96 0.91
N GLN A 155 -0.61 -19.29 2.04
CA GLN A 155 -0.08 -17.92 2.10
C GLN A 155 1.37 -17.86 1.59
N PHE A 156 2.17 -18.86 1.92
CA PHE A 156 3.54 -18.99 1.41
C PHE A 156 3.58 -19.10 -0.12
N PHE A 157 2.72 -19.95 -0.71
CA PHE A 157 2.57 -20.02 -2.17
C PHE A 157 2.08 -18.71 -2.78
N GLY A 158 1.16 -18.01 -2.11
CA GLY A 158 0.71 -16.67 -2.49
C GLY A 158 1.87 -15.67 -2.58
N CYS A 159 2.73 -15.62 -1.56
CA CYS A 159 3.94 -14.79 -1.55
C CYS A 159 4.87 -15.10 -2.74
N ILE A 160 5.10 -16.39 -3.02
CA ILE A 160 5.94 -16.82 -4.15
C ILE A 160 5.35 -16.34 -5.48
N LEU A 161 4.04 -16.50 -5.69
CA LEU A 161 3.37 -16.06 -6.92
C LEU A 161 3.47 -14.55 -7.13
N ILE A 162 3.30 -13.76 -6.06
CA ILE A 162 3.48 -12.31 -6.11
C ILE A 162 4.91 -11.97 -6.53
N LEU A 163 5.92 -12.59 -5.91
CA LEU A 163 7.34 -12.35 -6.24
C LEU A 163 7.67 -12.71 -7.69
N ILE A 164 7.14 -13.84 -8.21
CA ILE A 164 7.30 -14.24 -9.61
C ILE A 164 6.67 -13.20 -10.54
N GLY A 165 5.45 -12.74 -10.24
CA GLY A 165 4.77 -11.70 -11.03
C GLY A 165 5.58 -10.40 -11.09
N ILE A 166 6.11 -9.95 -9.95
CA ILE A 166 6.97 -8.76 -9.88
C ILE A 166 8.26 -8.96 -10.69
N TYR A 167 8.90 -10.13 -10.57
CA TYR A 167 10.11 -10.45 -11.32
C TYR A 167 9.86 -10.37 -12.82
N ILE A 168 8.77 -10.95 -13.32
CA ILE A 168 8.40 -10.92 -14.75
C ILE A 168 8.13 -9.47 -15.22
N ALA A 169 7.43 -8.67 -14.41
CA ALA A 169 7.16 -7.27 -14.73
C ALA A 169 8.45 -6.45 -14.81
N ARG A 170 9.42 -6.70 -13.93
CA ARG A 170 10.69 -5.94 -13.86
C ARG A 170 11.70 -6.40 -14.91
N ALA A 171 11.83 -7.70 -15.14
CA ALA A 171 12.87 -8.29 -16.01
C ALA A 171 12.80 -7.81 -17.47
N LYS A 172 11.64 -7.33 -17.91
CA LYS A 172 11.40 -6.92 -19.31
C LYS A 172 11.17 -5.41 -19.48
N ASN A 173 11.28 -4.65 -18.39
CA ASN A 173 11.29 -3.18 -18.39
C ASN A 173 12.72 -2.61 -18.36
N LYS A 174 13.73 -3.48 -18.42
CA LYS A 174 15.10 -3.20 -18.87
C LYS A 174 15.19 -3.47 -20.36
#